data_AF-A0A7V5HZR9-F1
#
_entry.id   AF-A0A7V5HZR9-F1
#
_cell.length_a   1.000
_cell.length_b   1.000
_cell.length_c   1.000
_cell.angle_alpha   90.00
_cell.angle_beta   90.00
_cell.angle_gamma   90.00
#
_symmetry.space_group_name_H-M   'P 1'
#
loop_
_entity.id
_entity.type
_entity.pdbx_description
1 polymer ?
#
loop_
_entity_poly.entity_id
_entity_poly.type
_entity_poly.pdbx_seq_one_letter_code
_entity_poly.pdbx_strand_id
1 'polypeptide(L)'
;MPQENEIIIRPMEEKDIPQVESIERASFPSPWTSRLFYLEIKKKNFAYYHILEFKGKVVGYIGYWKVHDEAHIVTFAVHPLYRRKGFGKALLNYVLEEAKKRGIKRATLEVRETNYAAQKLYEKVGFKKVAIRPGYYHDTGENAVIYWKNF
;
A
#
# COMPACT_ATOMS: atom_id res chain seq x y z
N MET A 1 2.68 -17.72 11.86
CA MET A 1 2.30 -16.31 11.64
C MET A 1 2.81 -15.52 12.85
N PRO A 2 3.32 -14.29 12.72
CA PRO A 2 3.66 -13.48 13.90
C PRO A 2 2.45 -13.45 14.83
N GLN A 3 2.66 -13.62 16.14
CA GLN A 3 1.58 -13.60 17.12
C GLN A 3 0.87 -12.23 17.02
N GLU A 4 -0.46 -12.24 16.98
CA GLU A 4 -1.29 -11.04 16.75
C GLU A 4 -1.02 -9.90 17.73
N ASN A 5 -0.45 -10.20 18.91
CA ASN A 5 -0.12 -9.24 19.95
C ASN A 5 1.15 -8.40 19.68
N GLU A 6 1.92 -8.65 18.61
CA GLU A 6 3.15 -7.88 18.30
C GLU A 6 3.00 -6.87 17.16
N ILE A 7 1.83 -6.82 16.49
CA ILE A 7 1.57 -5.91 15.38
C ILE A 7 0.49 -4.90 15.71
N ILE A 8 0.72 -3.65 15.35
CA ILE A 8 -0.28 -2.57 15.46
C ILE A 8 -0.45 -1.96 14.07
N ILE A 9 -1.68 -1.92 13.58
CA ILE A 9 -2.01 -1.20 12.34
C ILE A 9 -2.89 -0.02 12.73
N ARG A 10 -2.47 1.19 12.34
CA ARG A 10 -3.15 2.43 12.70
C ARG A 10 -3.01 3.49 11.59
N PRO A 11 -3.85 4.53 11.59
CA PRO A 11 -3.65 5.68 10.71
C PRO A 11 -2.24 6.26 10.87
N MET A 12 -1.67 6.70 9.75
CA MET A 12 -0.39 7.38 9.70
C MET A 12 -0.52 8.79 10.30
N GLU A 13 0.43 9.16 11.15
CA GLU A 13 0.58 10.50 11.71
C GLU A 13 1.84 11.17 11.15
N GLU A 14 1.94 12.50 11.29
CA GLU A 14 3.10 13.27 10.83
C GLU A 14 4.43 12.76 11.41
N LYS A 15 4.42 12.31 12.68
CA LYS A 15 5.60 11.76 13.37
C LYS A 15 6.13 10.47 12.74
N ASP A 16 5.30 9.75 11.97
CA ASP A 16 5.67 8.49 11.34
C ASP A 16 6.38 8.71 10.00
N ILE A 17 6.19 9.88 9.37
CA ILE A 17 6.67 10.18 8.02
C ILE A 17 8.17 9.91 7.85
N PRO A 18 9.07 10.27 8.79
CA PRO A 18 10.49 9.97 8.63
C PRO A 18 10.79 8.46 8.51
N GLN A 19 10.07 7.62 9.26
CA GLN A 19 10.23 6.16 9.16
C GLN A 19 9.60 5.62 7.87
N VAL A 20 8.46 6.17 7.45
CA VAL A 20 7.77 5.82 6.20
C VAL A 20 8.65 6.14 4.99
N GLU A 21 9.27 7.33 4.96
CA GLU A 21 10.20 7.72 3.90
C GLU A 21 11.41 6.78 3.83
N SER A 22 11.94 6.34 4.99
CA SER A 22 13.02 5.35 5.01
C SER A 22 12.60 4.04 4.35
N ILE A 23 11.37 3.57 4.58
CA ILE A 23 10.83 2.37 3.93
C ILE A 23 10.65 2.59 2.42
N GLU A 24 10.11 3.73 2.03
CA GLU A 24 9.88 4.13 0.64
C GLU A 24 11.20 4.14 -0.15
N ARG A 25 12.24 4.83 0.37
CA ARG A 25 13.59 4.86 -0.22
C ARG A 25 14.23 3.49 -0.32
N ALA A 26 14.00 2.61 0.66
CA ALA A 26 14.51 1.24 0.63
C ALA A 26 13.72 0.31 -0.31
N SER A 27 12.56 0.75 -0.81
CA SER A 27 11.63 -0.10 -1.56
C SER A 27 11.49 0.28 -3.03
N PHE A 28 11.71 1.55 -3.39
CA PHE A 28 11.47 2.06 -4.74
C PHE A 28 12.65 2.88 -5.28
N PRO A 29 12.95 2.76 -6.59
CA PRO A 29 14.00 3.56 -7.23
C PRO A 29 13.62 5.05 -7.34
N SER A 30 12.33 5.35 -7.46
CA SER A 30 11.76 6.70 -7.53
C SER A 30 10.87 6.96 -6.31
N PRO A 31 11.47 7.22 -5.13
CA PRO A 31 10.73 7.27 -3.87
C PRO A 31 9.93 8.57 -3.70
N TRP A 32 8.76 8.45 -3.09
CA TRP A 32 8.03 9.60 -2.56
C TRP A 32 8.83 10.34 -1.48
N THR A 33 8.72 11.66 -1.47
CA THR A 33 9.35 12.51 -0.45
C THR A 33 8.46 12.64 0.79
N SER A 34 9.07 12.96 1.95
CA SER A 34 8.33 13.34 3.16
C SER A 34 7.24 14.39 2.89
N ARG A 35 7.52 15.37 2.03
CA ARG A 35 6.56 16.42 1.66
C ARG A 35 5.31 15.85 0.97
N LEU A 36 5.44 14.85 0.10
CA LEU A 36 4.29 14.23 -0.55
C LEU A 36 3.42 13.49 0.47
N PHE A 37 4.02 12.70 1.36
CA PHE A 37 3.28 12.05 2.45
C PHE A 37 2.56 13.07 3.33
N TYR A 38 3.23 14.17 3.71
CA TYR A 38 2.62 15.24 4.50
C TYR A 38 1.38 15.83 3.81
N LEU A 39 1.47 16.13 2.51
CA LEU A 39 0.35 16.68 1.75
C LEU A 39 -0.80 15.69 1.63
N GLU A 40 -0.51 14.40 1.45
CA GLU A 40 -1.54 13.37 1.33
C GLU A 40 -2.33 13.16 2.62
N ILE A 41 -1.66 13.03 3.77
CA ILE A 41 -2.37 12.77 5.03
C ILE A 41 -3.28 13.94 5.47
N LYS A 42 -3.10 15.13 4.86
CA LYS A 42 -3.96 16.31 5.08
C LYS A 42 -5.24 16.29 4.23
N LYS A 43 -5.33 15.48 3.17
CA LYS A 43 -6.52 15.39 2.29
C LYS A 43 -7.62 14.54 2.93
N LYS A 44 -8.25 15.10 3.96
CA LYS A 44 -9.35 14.47 4.70
C LYS A 44 -10.46 14.01 3.74
N ASN A 45 -11.08 12.88 4.07
CA ASN A 45 -12.15 12.23 3.30
C ASN A 45 -11.77 11.73 1.89
N PHE A 46 -10.55 11.99 1.43
CA PHE A 46 -10.05 11.56 0.13
C PHE A 46 -8.88 10.57 0.26
N ALA A 47 -7.84 10.92 1.00
CA ALA A 47 -6.64 10.12 1.17
C ALA A 47 -6.62 9.41 2.53
N TYR A 48 -6.28 8.13 2.52
CA TYR A 48 -6.22 7.30 3.73
C TYR A 48 -4.92 6.52 3.76
N TYR A 49 -4.10 6.82 4.79
CA TYR A 49 -2.77 6.25 4.95
C TYR A 49 -2.67 5.57 6.30
N HIS A 50 -2.10 4.36 6.29
CA HIS A 50 -1.91 3.53 7.48
C HIS A 50 -0.48 3.04 7.55
N ILE A 51 -0.02 2.82 8.78
CA ILE A 51 1.27 2.22 9.08
C ILE A 51 1.06 0.87 9.77
N LEU A 52 2.04 -0.02 9.64
CA LEU A 52 2.17 -1.23 10.43
C LEU A 52 3.39 -1.08 11.32
N GLU A 53 3.14 -1.09 12.62
CA GLU A 53 4.14 -1.15 13.68
C GLU A 53 4.38 -2.59 14.12
N PHE A 54 5.65 -2.94 14.29
CA PHE A 54 6.09 -4.21 14.86
C PHE A 54 7.17 -3.93 15.88
N LYS A 55 6.93 -4.32 17.14
CA LYS A 55 7.85 -4.06 18.28
C LYS A 55 8.24 -2.57 18.41
N GLY A 56 7.26 -1.69 18.30
CA GLY A 56 7.43 -0.23 18.44
C GLY A 56 8.10 0.47 17.25
N LYS A 57 8.34 -0.24 16.15
CA LYS A 57 8.96 0.33 14.93
C LYS A 57 8.01 0.24 13.75
N VAL A 58 7.94 1.30 12.94
CA VAL A 58 7.20 1.27 11.68
C VAL A 58 7.95 0.37 10.69
N VAL A 59 7.29 -0.69 10.22
CA VAL A 59 7.88 -1.67 9.29
C VAL A 59 7.13 -1.78 7.96
N GLY A 60 5.98 -1.12 7.83
CA GLY A 60 5.26 -1.02 6.57
C GLY A 60 4.27 0.14 6.58
N TYR A 61 3.83 0.53 5.39
CA TYR A 61 2.77 1.54 5.20
C TYR A 61 2.00 1.25 3.92
N ILE A 62 0.79 1.82 3.85
CA ILE A 62 -0.07 1.75 2.68
C ILE A 62 -0.91 3.03 2.61
N GLY A 63 -1.13 3.51 1.39
CA GLY A 63 -1.96 4.67 1.09
C GLY A 63 -2.95 4.35 -0.02
N TYR A 64 -4.19 4.82 0.13
CA TYR A 64 -5.17 4.78 -0.94
C TYR A 64 -5.95 6.09 -1.04
N TRP A 65 -6.40 6.41 -2.25
CA TRP A 65 -7.38 7.44 -2.52
C TRP A 65 -8.77 6.84 -2.61
N LYS A 66 -9.76 7.50 -2.01
CA LYS A 66 -11.17 7.22 -2.21
C LYS A 66 -11.67 8.04 -3.38
N VAL A 67 -11.96 7.38 -4.49
CA VAL A 67 -12.54 7.99 -5.69
C VAL A 67 -13.91 7.35 -5.91
N HIS A 68 -14.98 8.12 -5.68
CA HIS A 68 -16.35 7.59 -5.67
C HIS A 68 -16.50 6.36 -4.75
N ASP A 69 -16.75 5.18 -5.33
CA ASP A 69 -16.92 3.90 -4.65
C ASP A 69 -15.69 2.99 -4.76
N GLU A 70 -14.52 3.58 -5.05
CA GLU A 70 -13.27 2.88 -5.29
C GLU A 70 -12.17 3.29 -4.30
N ALA A 71 -11.39 2.32 -3.84
CA ALA A 71 -10.11 2.54 -3.20
C ALA A 71 -8.99 2.33 -4.22
N HIS A 72 -8.34 3.41 -4.65
CA HIS A 72 -7.15 3.35 -5.49
C HIS A 72 -5.91 3.29 -4.60
N ILE A 73 -5.29 2.13 -4.47
CA ILE A 73 -4.05 1.97 -3.69
C ILE A 73 -2.90 2.61 -4.48
N VAL A 74 -2.32 3.65 -3.90
CA VAL A 74 -1.30 4.49 -4.58
C VAL A 74 0.11 4.22 -4.09
N THR A 75 0.28 3.86 -2.82
CA THR A 75 1.59 3.51 -2.26
C THR A 75 1.44 2.35 -1.30
N PHE A 76 2.39 1.42 -1.31
CA PHE A 76 2.36 0.26 -0.43
C PHE A 76 3.74 -0.39 -0.36
N ALA A 77 4.33 -0.43 0.83
CA ALA A 77 5.55 -1.18 1.03
C ALA A 77 5.67 -1.74 2.45
N VAL A 78 6.45 -2.81 2.53
CA VAL A 78 7.01 -3.33 3.78
C VAL A 78 8.52 -3.24 3.66
N HIS A 79 9.17 -2.76 4.71
CA HIS A 79 10.62 -2.62 4.79
C HIS A 79 11.30 -3.95 4.41
N PRO A 80 12.36 -3.95 3.56
CA PRO A 80 12.98 -5.17 3.04
C PRO A 80 13.28 -6.25 4.09
N LEU A 81 13.85 -5.86 5.23
CA LEU A 81 14.16 -6.76 6.36
C LEU A 81 12.95 -7.45 7.03
N TYR A 82 11.73 -6.98 6.75
CA TYR A 82 10.48 -7.46 7.35
C TYR A 82 9.53 -8.08 6.32
N ARG A 83 9.96 -8.20 5.06
CA ARG A 83 9.17 -8.86 3.99
C ARG A 83 9.07 -10.36 4.24
N ARG A 84 8.09 -11.00 3.57
CA ARG A 84 7.82 -12.45 3.63
C ARG A 84 7.44 -13.00 5.02
N LYS A 85 7.13 -12.12 5.98
CA LYS A 85 6.63 -12.47 7.33
C LYS A 85 5.11 -12.36 7.49
N GLY A 86 4.40 -12.01 6.43
CA GLY A 86 2.93 -11.83 6.44
C GLY A 86 2.45 -10.40 6.64
N PHE A 87 3.33 -9.45 6.99
CA PHE A 87 2.95 -8.05 7.25
C PHE A 87 2.27 -7.35 6.08
N GLY A 88 2.73 -7.57 4.85
CA GLY A 88 2.06 -6.99 3.67
C GLY A 88 0.62 -7.48 3.51
N LYS A 89 0.38 -8.77 3.78
CA LYS A 89 -0.98 -9.34 3.74
C LYS A 89 -1.86 -8.78 4.86
N ALA A 90 -1.32 -8.69 6.07
CA ALA A 90 -2.03 -8.13 7.22
C ALA A 90 -2.43 -6.67 6.98
N LEU A 91 -1.49 -5.85 6.52
CA LEU A 91 -1.71 -4.43 6.25
C LEU A 91 -2.72 -4.21 5.11
N LEU A 92 -2.58 -4.94 4.00
CA LEU A 92 -3.51 -4.85 2.89
C LEU A 92 -4.93 -5.28 3.30
N ASN A 93 -5.09 -6.41 3.97
CA ASN A 93 -6.40 -6.87 4.44
C ASN A 93 -7.05 -5.85 5.37
N TYR A 94 -6.30 -5.31 6.34
CA TYR A 94 -6.82 -4.28 7.26
C TYR A 94 -7.38 -3.08 6.49
N VAL A 95 -6.63 -2.57 5.52
CA VAL A 95 -7.05 -1.39 4.75
C VAL A 95 -8.26 -1.67 3.85
N LEU A 96 -8.37 -2.87 3.28
CA LEU A 96 -9.54 -3.23 2.49
C LEU A 96 -10.81 -3.34 3.35
N GLU A 97 -10.70 -3.90 4.55
CA GLU A 97 -11.82 -3.93 5.50
C GLU A 97 -12.23 -2.52 5.95
N GLU A 98 -11.25 -1.64 6.22
CA GLU A 98 -11.54 -0.24 6.53
C GLU A 98 -12.18 0.50 5.34
N ALA A 99 -11.74 0.25 4.11
CA ALA A 99 -12.36 0.79 2.91
C ALA A 99 -13.81 0.31 2.78
N LYS A 100 -14.07 -0.99 2.99
CA LYS A 100 -15.41 -1.59 2.95
C LYS A 100 -16.35 -0.95 3.98
N LYS A 101 -15.90 -0.75 5.22
CA LYS A 101 -16.67 -0.04 6.26
C LYS A 101 -17.01 1.41 5.88
N ARG A 102 -16.23 2.03 4.99
CA ARG A 102 -16.47 3.39 4.45
C ARG A 102 -17.40 3.42 3.23
N GLY A 103 -18.04 2.30 2.90
CA GLY A 103 -18.96 2.17 1.77
C GLY A 103 -18.28 2.10 0.40
N ILE A 104 -16.96 1.92 0.36
CA ILE A 104 -16.24 1.60 -0.89
C ILE A 104 -16.66 0.19 -1.33
N LYS A 105 -16.81 -0.04 -2.63
CA LYS A 105 -17.30 -1.31 -3.20
C LYS A 105 -16.20 -2.15 -3.85
N ARG A 106 -15.10 -1.50 -4.22
CA ARG A 106 -14.00 -2.13 -4.96
C ARG A 106 -12.67 -1.41 -4.72
N ALA A 107 -11.58 -2.11 -4.96
CA ALA A 107 -10.23 -1.59 -4.88
C ALA A 107 -9.47 -1.85 -6.18
N THR A 108 -8.61 -0.91 -6.55
CA THR A 108 -7.73 -1.00 -7.72
C THR A 108 -6.30 -0.62 -7.36
N LEU A 109 -5.35 -1.14 -8.13
CA LEU A 109 -3.94 -0.80 -8.04
C LEU A 109 -3.22 -1.09 -9.36
N GLU A 110 -2.10 -0.38 -9.55
CA GLU A 110 -1.08 -0.65 -10.55
C GLU A 110 0.16 -1.23 -9.88
N VAL A 111 0.76 -2.24 -10.53
CA VAL A 111 2.02 -2.83 -10.08
C VAL A 111 2.93 -3.11 -11.27
N ARG A 112 4.23 -2.85 -11.09
CA ARG A 112 5.29 -3.23 -12.04
C ARG A 112 5.15 -4.68 -12.49
N GLU A 113 5.22 -4.92 -13.80
CA GLU A 113 5.09 -6.26 -14.37
C GLU A 113 6.18 -7.23 -13.88
N THR A 114 7.36 -6.72 -13.52
CA THR A 114 8.47 -7.48 -12.94
C THR A 114 8.33 -7.72 -11.44
N ASN A 115 7.41 -7.03 -10.75
CA ASN A 115 7.21 -7.19 -9.30
C ASN A 115 6.31 -8.40 -8.98
N TYR A 116 6.80 -9.59 -9.32
CA TYR A 116 6.11 -10.87 -9.13
C TYR A 116 5.74 -11.13 -7.66
N ALA A 117 6.52 -10.62 -6.70
CA ALA A 117 6.24 -10.79 -5.28
C ALA A 117 4.98 -10.04 -4.85
N ALA A 118 4.80 -8.79 -5.31
CA ALA A 118 3.60 -8.01 -5.04
C ALA A 118 2.39 -8.57 -5.80
N GLN A 119 2.55 -8.95 -7.08
CA GLN A 119 1.47 -9.59 -7.84
C GLN A 119 0.91 -10.84 -7.14
N LYS A 120 1.79 -11.76 -6.71
CA LYS A 120 1.39 -12.95 -5.93
C LYS A 120 0.69 -12.61 -4.62
N LEU A 121 1.05 -11.48 -3.98
CA LEU A 121 0.37 -11.02 -2.77
C LEU A 121 -1.06 -10.55 -3.10
N TYR A 122 -1.23 -9.73 -4.14
CA TYR A 122 -2.54 -9.21 -4.54
C TYR A 122 -3.48 -10.33 -4.96
N GLU A 123 -3.01 -11.30 -5.76
CA GLU A 123 -3.77 -12.49 -6.15
C GLU A 123 -4.23 -13.30 -4.93
N LYS A 124 -3.34 -13.51 -3.93
CA LYS A 124 -3.68 -14.22 -2.68
C LYS A 124 -4.71 -13.48 -1.82
N VAL A 125 -4.82 -12.16 -1.97
CA VAL A 125 -5.83 -11.33 -1.29
C VAL A 125 -7.12 -11.24 -2.13
N GLY A 126 -7.15 -11.87 -3.31
CA GLY A 126 -8.33 -11.97 -4.16
C GLY A 126 -8.49 -10.82 -5.14
N PHE A 127 -7.43 -10.05 -5.39
CA PHE A 127 -7.39 -9.20 -6.58
C PHE A 127 -7.25 -10.05 -7.83
N LYS A 128 -7.84 -9.58 -8.94
CA LYS A 128 -7.74 -10.18 -10.25
C LYS A 128 -7.04 -9.23 -11.21
N LYS A 129 -6.10 -9.74 -11.99
CA LYS A 129 -5.48 -9.00 -13.10
C LYS A 129 -6.55 -8.72 -14.14
N VAL A 130 -6.69 -7.46 -14.56
CA VAL A 130 -7.70 -7.07 -15.58
C VAL A 130 -7.10 -6.48 -16.84
N ALA A 131 -5.92 -5.84 -16.73
CA ALA A 131 -5.31 -5.14 -17.86
C ALA A 131 -3.80 -4.97 -17.65
N ILE A 132 -3.12 -4.56 -18.72
CA ILE A 132 -1.74 -4.10 -18.71
C ILE A 132 -1.74 -2.71 -19.34
N ARG A 133 -1.07 -1.74 -18.70
CA ARG A 133 -0.86 -0.40 -19.21
C ARG A 133 0.59 -0.26 -19.68
N PRO A 134 0.83 -0.20 -21.01
CA PRO A 134 2.18 -0.11 -21.54
C PRO A 134 2.91 1.16 -21.11
N GLY A 135 4.22 1.05 -20.81
CA GLY A 135 5.07 2.21 -20.53
C GLY A 135 4.64 3.09 -19.36
N TYR A 136 3.88 2.55 -18.41
CA TYR A 136 3.30 3.31 -17.30
C TYR A 136 4.34 3.92 -16.37
N TYR A 137 5.39 3.17 -16.05
CA TYR A 137 6.45 3.64 -15.15
C TYR A 137 7.49 4.41 -15.94
N HIS A 138 7.44 5.75 -15.87
CA HIS A 138 8.29 6.63 -16.69
C HIS A 138 9.79 6.51 -16.41
N ASP A 139 10.18 6.05 -15.22
CA ASP A 139 11.59 5.90 -14.83
C ASP A 139 12.28 4.72 -15.53
N THR A 140 11.53 3.67 -15.88
CA THR A 140 12.09 2.47 -16.53
C THR A 140 11.44 2.13 -17.87
N GLY A 141 10.34 2.79 -18.23
CA GLY A 141 9.50 2.42 -19.38
C GLY A 141 8.71 1.12 -19.18
N GLU A 142 8.67 0.59 -17.95
CA GLU A 142 8.04 -0.69 -17.64
C GLU A 142 6.51 -0.61 -17.66
N ASN A 143 5.86 -1.70 -18.05
CA ASN A 143 4.41 -1.80 -18.03
C ASN A 143 3.88 -1.89 -16.59
N ALA A 144 2.66 -1.39 -16.38
CA ALA A 144 1.89 -1.68 -15.17
C ALA A 144 0.86 -2.77 -15.42
N VAL A 145 0.80 -3.74 -14.52
CA VAL A 145 -0.32 -4.67 -14.42
C VAL A 145 -1.38 -4.05 -13.53
N ILE A 146 -2.62 -3.97 -14.03
CA ILE A 146 -3.76 -3.41 -13.31
C ILE A 146 -4.53 -4.55 -12.65
N TYR A 147 -4.79 -4.41 -11.36
CA TYR A 147 -5.53 -5.37 -10.55
C TYR A 147 -6.78 -4.74 -9.95
N TRP A 148 -7.89 -5.49 -9.93
CA TRP A 148 -9.13 -5.10 -9.28
C TRP A 148 -9.62 -6.15 -8.28
N LYS A 149 -10.26 -5.69 -7.22
CA LYS A 149 -10.97 -6.53 -6.24
C LYS A 149 -12.33 -5.90 -5.92
N ASN A 150 -13.39 -6.69 -6.01
CA ASN A 150 -14.71 -6.31 -5.48
C ASN A 150 -14.84 -6.82 -4.02
N PHE A 151 -15.60 -6.11 -3.19
CA PHE A 151 -15.82 -6.43 -1.78
C PHE A 151 -17.08 -7.24 -1.48
#